data_AF-A0A3D8IWM1-F1
#
_entry.id   AF-A0A3D8IWM1-F1
#
_cell.length_a   1.000
_cell.length_b   1.000
_cell.length_c   1.000
_cell.angle_alpha   90.00
_cell.angle_beta   90.00
_cell.angle_gamma   90.00
#
_symmetry.space_group_name_H-M   'P 1'
#
loop_
_entity.id
_entity.type
_entity.pdbx_description
1 polymer ?
#
loop_
_entity_poly.entity_id
_entity_poly.type
_entity_poly.pdbx_seq_one_letter_code
_entity_poly.pdbx_strand_id
1 'polypeptide(L)'
;MLKFFIAFSFLCALLMGEQSTNPYIQASKKKKDPHITSTHNKPVPRYQLLPPITAKKPKPKPKPKPKIIIDENGKEVVVQQEEPKLTPQELEIKEAKIKCIDDDGVWCWKLGIYYLEGKIVEQDYDEALKAFEAGCVKKSGGACYNAGYLYEFGRGDIPYDYKKAQDFFLKSCNYGYDRGCSAWRDMK
;
A
#
# COMPACT_ATOMS: atom_id res chain seq x y z
N MET A 1 28.54 71.21 14.31
CA MET A 1 29.26 71.56 13.06
C MET A 1 30.74 71.34 13.27
N LEU A 2 31.29 70.18 12.89
CA LEU A 2 32.73 70.05 12.64
C LEU A 2 32.97 68.84 11.74
N LYS A 3 33.57 69.11 10.58
CA LYS A 3 33.89 68.17 9.51
C LYS A 3 35.14 67.39 9.89
N PHE A 4 35.14 66.07 9.69
CA PHE A 4 36.37 65.32 9.42
C PHE A 4 36.14 64.41 8.22
N PHE A 5 36.69 64.86 7.09
CA PHE A 5 36.93 64.06 5.90
C PHE A 5 38.09 63.09 6.21
N ILE A 6 37.85 61.78 6.12
CA ILE A 6 38.90 60.82 5.83
C ILE A 6 38.55 60.16 4.50
N ALA A 7 39.49 60.30 3.58
CA ALA A 7 39.48 59.89 2.20
C ALA A 7 39.50 58.34 2.09
N PHE A 8 38.64 57.79 1.23
CA PHE A 8 38.97 57.08 0.00
C PHE A 8 39.53 55.66 0.12
N SER A 9 39.05 54.83 -0.80
CA SER A 9 39.60 53.55 -1.25
C SER A 9 39.51 52.38 -0.27
N PHE A 10 38.56 51.46 -0.48
CA PHE A 10 38.82 50.13 -1.03
C PHE A 10 37.51 49.33 -1.09
N LEU A 11 37.34 48.59 -2.19
CA LEU A 11 36.33 47.56 -2.45
C LEU A 11 34.87 48.06 -2.63
N CYS A 12 34.42 48.25 -3.86
CA CYS A 12 34.06 47.21 -4.84
C CYS A 12 32.83 46.41 -4.39
N ALA A 13 31.74 46.60 -5.13
CA ALA A 13 30.66 45.66 -5.41
C ALA A 13 30.13 44.80 -4.26
N LEU A 14 28.85 45.00 -3.90
CA LEU A 14 27.82 43.96 -4.04
C LEU A 14 26.45 44.56 -3.70
N LEU A 15 25.78 44.99 -4.77
CA LEU A 15 24.33 44.80 -4.89
C LEU A 15 24.05 43.29 -4.93
N MET A 16 22.80 42.93 -4.62
CA MET A 16 22.20 41.58 -4.56
C MET A 16 22.32 40.97 -3.16
N GLY A 17 21.25 40.83 -2.37
CA GLY A 17 19.96 40.26 -2.76
C GLY A 17 19.88 38.85 -2.16
N GLU A 18 19.67 38.74 -0.85
CA GLU A 18 19.43 37.44 -0.21
C GLU A 18 17.98 37.02 -0.43
N GLN A 19 17.70 36.50 -1.62
CA GLN A 19 16.62 35.53 -1.77
C GLN A 19 17.10 34.24 -1.12
N SER A 20 16.42 33.79 -0.06
CA SER A 20 16.63 32.47 0.51
C SER A 20 16.23 31.42 -0.54
N THR A 21 17.19 30.97 -1.34
CA THR A 21 16.98 29.88 -2.29
C THR A 21 17.00 28.57 -1.53
N ASN A 22 15.83 28.15 -1.04
CA ASN A 22 15.58 26.75 -0.69
C ASN A 22 15.71 25.92 -1.98
N PRO A 23 16.66 24.97 -2.06
CA PRO A 23 16.97 24.25 -3.30
C PRO A 23 15.88 23.25 -3.73
N TYR A 24 14.78 23.09 -2.98
CA TYR A 24 13.69 22.18 -3.33
C TYR A 24 12.62 22.77 -4.28
N ILE A 25 12.66 24.07 -4.59
CA ILE A 25 11.60 24.75 -5.39
C ILE A 25 12.15 25.41 -6.65
N GLN A 26 12.90 24.69 -7.49
CA GLN A 26 13.16 25.14 -8.88
C GLN A 26 13.02 24.05 -9.95
N ALA A 27 12.34 22.94 -9.65
CA ALA A 27 12.07 21.89 -10.63
C ALA A 27 10.62 21.80 -11.13
N SER A 28 9.72 22.75 -10.80
CA SER A 28 8.29 22.66 -11.19
C SER A 28 7.90 23.44 -12.45
N LYS A 29 8.86 23.91 -13.26
CA LYS A 29 8.56 24.61 -14.54
C LYS A 29 9.17 23.89 -15.74
N LYS A 30 8.58 22.76 -16.13
CA LYS A 30 8.59 22.28 -17.54
C LYS A 30 7.43 21.31 -17.79
N LYS A 31 6.52 21.74 -18.67
CA LYS A 31 5.49 21.05 -19.49
C LYS A 31 5.22 19.53 -19.26
N LYS A 32 3.94 19.23 -18.97
CA LYS A 32 3.07 18.12 -19.45
C LYS A 32 3.51 17.49 -20.79
N ASP A 33 3.47 16.19 -21.11
CA ASP A 33 2.88 14.91 -20.63
C ASP A 33 3.78 13.74 -21.15
N PRO A 34 3.36 12.45 -21.21
CA PRO A 34 3.04 11.47 -20.18
C PRO A 34 4.01 10.26 -20.20
N HIS A 35 4.07 9.53 -19.09
CA HIS A 35 4.83 8.28 -18.89
C HIS A 35 6.37 8.37 -18.93
N ILE A 36 6.97 7.74 -17.92
CA ILE A 36 8.42 7.49 -17.70
C ILE A 36 9.17 8.66 -17.07
N THR A 37 9.44 8.53 -15.77
CA THR A 37 10.77 8.84 -15.21
C THR A 37 11.17 7.75 -14.22
N SER A 38 11.94 6.80 -14.72
CA SER A 38 12.85 5.97 -13.93
C SER A 38 13.99 6.85 -13.43
N THR A 39 14.17 6.96 -12.12
CA THR A 39 15.49 7.19 -11.50
C THR A 39 15.50 6.63 -10.08
N HIS A 40 15.65 5.31 -9.93
CA HIS A 40 16.46 4.74 -8.85
C HIS A 40 16.95 3.36 -9.26
N ASN A 41 18.22 3.31 -9.65
CA ASN A 41 18.96 2.11 -10.03
C ASN A 41 19.37 1.30 -8.79
N LYS A 42 18.42 1.02 -7.88
CA LYS A 42 18.62 0.10 -6.75
C LYS A 42 17.92 -1.21 -7.11
N PRO A 43 18.58 -2.37 -6.95
CA PRO A 43 17.94 -3.66 -7.16
C PRO A 43 16.69 -3.74 -6.29
N VAL A 44 15.55 -3.97 -6.95
CA VAL A 44 14.29 -4.23 -6.28
C VAL A 44 14.48 -5.42 -5.34
N PRO A 45 14.16 -5.31 -4.05
CA PRO A 45 14.42 -6.40 -3.14
C PRO A 45 13.59 -7.65 -3.48
N ARG A 46 14.22 -8.82 -3.41
CA ARG A 46 13.75 -10.17 -3.81
C ARG A 46 12.43 -10.66 -3.16
N TYR A 47 11.81 -9.81 -2.36
CA TYR A 47 10.47 -9.97 -1.78
C TYR A 47 9.38 -10.15 -2.81
N GLN A 48 9.57 -9.51 -3.95
CA GLN A 48 8.67 -9.55 -5.09
C GLN A 48 8.91 -10.79 -5.97
N LEU A 49 9.75 -11.72 -5.50
CA LEU A 49 10.04 -13.00 -6.14
C LEU A 49 9.72 -14.16 -5.19
N LEU A 50 8.57 -14.08 -4.49
CA LEU A 50 7.96 -15.31 -3.99
C LEU A 50 7.62 -16.17 -5.23
N PRO A 51 8.07 -17.43 -5.32
CA PRO A 51 7.64 -18.29 -6.40
C PRO A 51 6.11 -18.36 -6.40
N PRO A 52 5.45 -18.52 -7.56
CA PRO A 52 4.02 -18.76 -7.59
C PRO A 52 3.74 -19.92 -6.65
N ILE A 53 2.88 -19.71 -5.66
CA ILE A 53 2.40 -20.77 -4.80
C ILE A 53 1.71 -21.74 -5.75
N THR A 54 2.36 -22.86 -6.10
CA THR A 54 1.74 -23.93 -6.87
C THR A 54 0.82 -24.70 -5.94
N ALA A 55 -0.23 -24.02 -5.48
CA ALA A 55 -1.36 -24.65 -4.84
C ALA A 55 -1.98 -25.57 -5.88
N LYS A 56 -1.87 -26.89 -5.67
CA LYS A 56 -2.71 -27.86 -6.38
C LYS A 56 -4.15 -27.36 -6.28
N LYS A 57 -4.82 -27.23 -7.43
CA LYS A 57 -6.23 -26.82 -7.51
C LYS A 57 -7.03 -27.56 -6.42
N PRO A 58 -7.74 -26.86 -5.51
CA PRO A 58 -8.63 -27.51 -4.56
C PRO A 58 -9.63 -28.35 -5.34
N LYS A 59 -9.82 -29.62 -4.94
CA LYS A 59 -10.85 -30.47 -5.52
C LYS A 59 -12.21 -29.79 -5.34
N PRO A 60 -13.09 -29.79 -6.38
CA PRO A 60 -14.37 -29.12 -6.30
C PRO A 60 -15.20 -29.69 -5.14
N LYS A 61 -15.73 -28.79 -4.30
CA LYS A 61 -16.63 -29.17 -3.20
C LYS A 61 -17.93 -29.77 -3.79
N PRO A 62 -18.55 -30.77 -3.14
CA PRO A 62 -19.82 -31.34 -3.59
C PRO A 62 -20.92 -30.27 -3.60
N LYS A 63 -21.72 -30.23 -4.68
CA LYS A 63 -22.84 -29.29 -4.81
C LYS A 63 -23.86 -29.51 -3.67
N PRO A 64 -24.38 -28.44 -3.03
CA PRO A 64 -25.46 -28.56 -2.07
C PRO A 64 -26.74 -29.07 -2.75
N LYS A 65 -27.49 -29.93 -2.07
CA LYS A 65 -28.74 -30.51 -2.57
C LYS A 65 -29.84 -29.42 -2.61
N PRO A 66 -30.65 -29.33 -3.68
CA PRO A 66 -31.70 -28.32 -3.79
C PRO A 66 -32.77 -28.49 -2.70
N LYS A 67 -33.28 -27.37 -2.16
CA LYS A 67 -34.44 -27.35 -1.25
C LYS A 67 -35.72 -27.34 -2.08
N ILE A 68 -36.61 -28.29 -1.79
CA ILE A 68 -37.94 -28.37 -2.39
C ILE A 68 -38.90 -27.63 -1.46
N ILE A 69 -39.69 -26.70 -2.01
CA ILE A 69 -40.78 -26.04 -1.30
C ILE A 69 -42.09 -26.37 -2.03
N ILE A 70 -43.17 -26.62 -1.30
CA ILE A 70 -44.49 -26.88 -1.89
C ILE A 70 -45.23 -25.54 -1.94
N ASP A 71 -45.73 -25.16 -3.11
CA ASP A 71 -46.55 -23.96 -3.25
C ASP A 71 -47.98 -24.17 -2.70
N GLU A 72 -48.73 -23.07 -2.59
CA GLU A 72 -50.12 -23.04 -2.10
C GLU A 72 -51.10 -23.87 -2.96
N ASN A 73 -50.68 -24.33 -4.15
CA ASN A 73 -51.44 -25.18 -5.05
C ASN A 73 -50.98 -26.65 -5.02
N GLY A 74 -50.12 -27.03 -4.07
CA GLY A 74 -49.65 -28.40 -3.90
C GLY A 74 -48.59 -28.84 -4.91
N LYS A 75 -47.98 -27.91 -5.64
CA LYS A 75 -46.93 -28.21 -6.63
C LYS A 75 -45.55 -28.07 -6.00
N GLU A 76 -44.70 -29.08 -6.21
CA GLU A 76 -43.30 -29.03 -5.82
C GLU A 76 -42.56 -27.98 -6.65
N VAL A 77 -42.17 -26.88 -6.00
CA VAL A 77 -41.31 -25.85 -6.57
C VAL A 77 -39.89 -26.11 -6.10
N VAL A 78 -39.05 -26.54 -7.04
CA VAL A 78 -37.60 -26.58 -6.84
C VAL A 78 -37.10 -25.15 -6.87
N VAL A 79 -36.94 -24.53 -5.70
CA VAL A 79 -36.28 -23.23 -5.61
C VAL A 79 -34.78 -23.45 -5.78
N GLN A 80 -34.33 -23.21 -7.01
CA GLN A 80 -32.91 -23.07 -7.29
C GLN A 80 -32.47 -21.78 -6.59
N GLN A 81 -31.86 -21.91 -5.41
CA GLN A 81 -31.01 -20.85 -4.90
C GLN A 81 -29.88 -20.70 -5.91
N GLU A 82 -30.06 -19.83 -6.90
CA GLU A 82 -28.97 -19.43 -7.77
C GLU A 82 -27.95 -18.70 -6.88
N GLU A 83 -26.91 -19.42 -6.46
CA GLU A 83 -25.71 -18.77 -5.93
C GLU A 83 -25.27 -17.73 -6.98
N PRO A 84 -25.05 -16.46 -6.60
CA PRO A 84 -24.58 -15.45 -7.54
C PRO A 84 -23.36 -16.02 -8.24
N LYS A 85 -23.37 -16.05 -9.59
CA LYS A 85 -22.25 -16.57 -10.40
C LYS A 85 -21.07 -15.62 -10.28
N LEU A 86 -20.43 -15.67 -9.12
CA LEU A 86 -19.26 -14.91 -8.76
C LEU A 86 -18.09 -15.50 -9.54
N THR A 87 -17.33 -14.66 -10.23
CA THR A 87 -16.13 -15.11 -10.95
C THR A 87 -15.14 -15.74 -9.96
N PRO A 88 -14.25 -16.66 -10.40
CA PRO A 88 -13.24 -17.25 -9.52
C PRO A 88 -12.37 -16.20 -8.78
N GLN A 89 -12.18 -15.04 -9.40
CA GLN A 89 -11.44 -13.89 -8.88
C GLN A 89 -12.20 -13.19 -7.74
N GLU A 90 -13.48 -12.89 -7.96
CA GLU A 90 -14.33 -12.27 -6.94
C GLU A 90 -14.59 -13.21 -5.74
N LEU A 91 -14.65 -14.52 -5.97
CA LEU A 91 -14.68 -15.54 -4.91
C LEU A 91 -13.43 -15.41 -4.02
N GLU A 92 -12.25 -15.35 -4.63
CA GLU A 92 -10.98 -15.27 -3.89
C GLU A 92 -10.92 -14.03 -2.99
N ILE A 93 -11.42 -12.89 -3.47
CA ILE A 93 -11.51 -11.65 -2.69
C ILE A 93 -12.49 -11.79 -1.53
N LYS A 94 -13.66 -12.38 -1.79
CA LYS A 94 -14.69 -12.60 -0.76
C LYS A 94 -14.17 -13.52 0.34
N GLU A 95 -13.47 -14.61 -0.03
CA GLU A 95 -12.82 -15.49 0.94
C GLU A 95 -11.71 -14.79 1.72
N ALA A 96 -10.88 -13.98 1.05
CA ALA A 96 -9.81 -13.24 1.71
C ALA A 96 -10.38 -12.22 2.72
N LYS A 97 -11.49 -11.55 2.39
CA LYS A 97 -12.20 -10.65 3.32
C LYS A 97 -12.70 -11.39 4.56
N ILE A 98 -13.39 -12.50 4.38
CA ILE A 98 -13.92 -13.30 5.50
C ILE A 98 -12.77 -13.79 6.39
N LYS A 99 -11.73 -14.38 5.81
CA LYS A 99 -10.61 -14.93 6.58
C LYS A 99 -9.76 -13.85 7.26
N CYS A 100 -9.66 -12.65 6.67
CA CYS A 100 -9.03 -11.52 7.33
C CYS A 100 -9.81 -11.09 8.59
N ILE A 101 -11.14 -11.18 8.58
CA ILE A 101 -11.98 -10.89 9.75
C ILE A 101 -11.78 -11.96 10.85
N ASP A 102 -11.71 -13.25 10.46
CA ASP A 102 -11.61 -14.42 11.34
C ASP A 102 -10.25 -14.63 12.04
N ASP A 103 -9.45 -13.57 12.16
CA ASP A 103 -8.17 -13.49 12.88
C ASP A 103 -6.91 -14.03 12.20
N ASP A 104 -6.92 -14.26 10.89
CA ASP A 104 -5.70 -14.58 10.16
C ASP A 104 -5.06 -13.33 9.53
N GLY A 105 -4.01 -12.82 10.19
CA GLY A 105 -3.24 -11.67 9.70
C GLY A 105 -2.55 -11.89 8.35
N VAL A 106 -2.34 -13.15 7.93
CA VAL A 106 -1.80 -13.48 6.59
C VAL A 106 -2.85 -13.25 5.51
N TRP A 107 -4.13 -13.54 5.80
CA TRP A 107 -5.21 -13.23 4.86
C TRP A 107 -5.46 -11.74 4.71
N CYS A 108 -5.33 -10.97 5.78
CA CYS A 108 -5.36 -9.51 5.69
C CYS A 108 -4.20 -8.95 4.84
N TRP A 109 -2.99 -9.52 5.00
CA TRP A 109 -1.87 -9.19 4.11
C TRP A 109 -2.19 -9.53 2.65
N LYS A 110 -2.73 -10.71 2.37
CA LYS A 110 -3.10 -11.13 1.02
C LYS A 110 -4.19 -10.22 0.42
N LEU A 111 -5.20 -9.86 1.21
CA LEU A 111 -6.26 -8.94 0.82
C LEU A 111 -5.69 -7.57 0.44
N GLY A 112 -4.78 -7.04 1.27
CA GLY A 112 -4.11 -5.78 0.97
C GLY A 112 -3.28 -5.84 -0.30
N ILE A 113 -2.63 -6.98 -0.61
CA ILE A 113 -1.92 -7.16 -1.88
C ILE A 113 -2.86 -7.11 -3.08
N TYR A 114 -4.06 -7.68 -3.00
CA TYR A 114 -5.00 -7.62 -4.12
C TYR A 114 -5.42 -6.19 -4.47
N TYR A 115 -5.70 -5.38 -3.45
CA TYR A 115 -6.01 -3.96 -3.60
C TYR A 115 -4.79 -3.14 -4.02
N LEU A 116 -3.60 -3.47 -3.51
CA LEU A 116 -2.35 -2.79 -3.88
C LEU A 116 -1.99 -3.03 -5.34
N GLU A 117 -2.16 -4.25 -5.86
CA GLU A 117 -1.74 -4.61 -7.21
C GLU A 117 -2.80 -4.34 -8.28
N GLY A 118 -4.08 -4.32 -7.92
CA GLY A 118 -5.16 -4.08 -8.88
C GLY A 118 -5.39 -5.21 -9.90
N LYS A 119 -4.89 -6.43 -9.65
CA LYS A 119 -4.94 -7.55 -10.62
C LYS A 119 -6.24 -8.35 -10.59
N ILE A 120 -6.88 -8.40 -9.42
CA ILE A 120 -8.10 -9.20 -9.16
C ILE A 120 -9.28 -8.27 -8.86
N VAL A 121 -9.00 -7.14 -8.23
CA VAL A 121 -9.92 -6.02 -7.97
C VAL A 121 -9.30 -4.76 -8.52
N GLU A 122 -10.07 -3.68 -8.64
CA GLU A 122 -9.51 -2.36 -8.94
C GLU A 122 -8.45 -1.97 -7.89
N GLN A 123 -7.38 -1.30 -8.34
CA GLN A 123 -6.32 -0.85 -7.45
C GLN A 123 -6.87 0.22 -6.51
N ASP A 124 -6.71 0.01 -5.22
CA ASP A 124 -7.16 0.92 -4.17
C ASP A 124 -6.15 0.93 -3.03
N TYR A 125 -5.43 2.04 -2.88
CA TYR A 125 -4.40 2.16 -1.86
C TYR A 125 -4.98 2.28 -0.45
N ASP A 126 -6.16 2.86 -0.29
CA ASP A 126 -6.81 3.05 1.01
C ASP A 126 -7.36 1.73 1.54
N GLU A 127 -8.00 0.93 0.68
CA GLU A 127 -8.43 -0.43 1.03
C GLU A 127 -7.23 -1.36 1.27
N ALA A 128 -6.14 -1.18 0.51
CA ALA A 128 -4.90 -1.89 0.78
C ALA A 128 -4.34 -1.53 2.17
N LEU A 129 -4.29 -0.24 2.51
CA LEU A 129 -3.82 0.22 3.82
C LEU A 129 -4.67 -0.34 4.96
N LYS A 130 -6.01 -0.24 4.86
CA LYS A 130 -6.93 -0.80 5.87
C LYS A 130 -6.67 -2.29 6.11
N ALA A 131 -6.51 -3.06 5.03
CA ALA A 131 -6.22 -4.48 5.13
C ALA A 131 -4.83 -4.75 5.75
N PHE A 132 -3.81 -3.98 5.39
CA PHE A 132 -2.47 -4.11 6.00
C PHE A 132 -2.45 -3.71 7.47
N GLU A 133 -3.14 -2.64 7.86
CA GLU A 133 -3.28 -2.23 9.26
C GLU A 133 -4.02 -3.30 10.07
N ALA A 134 -5.10 -3.86 9.54
CA ALA A 134 -5.82 -4.97 10.16
C ALA A 134 -4.92 -6.21 10.34
N GLY A 135 -4.16 -6.57 9.30
CA GLY A 135 -3.19 -7.67 9.39
C GLY A 135 -2.07 -7.39 10.40
N CYS A 136 -1.64 -6.13 10.51
CA CYS A 136 -0.62 -5.72 11.44
C CYS A 136 -1.09 -5.83 12.90
N VAL A 137 -2.33 -5.44 13.19
CA VAL A 137 -2.98 -5.68 14.50
C VAL A 137 -2.99 -7.17 14.86
N LYS A 138 -3.12 -8.03 13.84
CA LYS A 138 -3.06 -9.49 13.96
C LYS A 138 -1.64 -10.07 13.89
N LYS A 139 -0.62 -9.25 14.16
CA LYS A 139 0.80 -9.62 14.21
C LYS A 139 1.37 -10.19 12.91
N SER A 140 0.78 -9.89 11.76
CA SER A 140 1.37 -10.21 10.47
C SER A 140 2.49 -9.22 10.16
N GLY A 141 3.74 -9.65 10.30
CA GLY A 141 4.89 -8.80 10.04
C GLY A 141 4.94 -8.28 8.59
N GLY A 142 4.51 -9.08 7.62
CA GLY A 142 4.38 -8.66 6.22
C GLY A 142 3.30 -7.59 6.00
N ALA A 143 2.18 -7.67 6.73
CA ALA A 143 1.15 -6.63 6.70
C ALA A 143 1.67 -5.32 7.29
N CYS A 144 2.32 -5.37 8.46
CA CYS A 144 2.94 -4.18 9.06
C CYS A 144 3.98 -3.54 8.13
N TYR A 145 4.80 -4.35 7.44
CA TYR A 145 5.77 -3.83 6.49
C TYR A 145 5.10 -3.06 5.35
N ASN A 146 4.05 -3.63 4.76
CA ASN A 146 3.36 -2.99 3.65
C ASN A 146 2.56 -1.75 4.08
N ALA A 147 2.01 -1.71 5.28
CA ALA A 147 1.44 -0.49 5.84
C ALA A 147 2.51 0.61 5.99
N GLY A 148 3.67 0.25 6.53
CA GLY A 148 4.82 1.17 6.62
C GLY A 148 5.26 1.70 5.27
N TYR A 149 5.30 0.83 4.25
CA TYR A 149 5.61 1.21 2.87
C TYR A 149 4.60 2.22 2.29
N LEU A 150 3.29 2.06 2.55
CA LEU A 150 2.30 3.01 2.06
C LEU A 150 2.47 4.40 2.67
N TYR A 151 2.79 4.47 3.97
CA TYR A 151 3.10 5.74 4.63
C TYR A 151 4.46 6.32 4.22
N GLU A 152 5.48 5.48 3.95
CA GLU A 152 6.81 5.93 3.53
C GLU A 152 6.79 6.59 2.15
N PHE A 153 5.92 6.16 1.25
CA PHE A 153 5.88 6.70 -0.10
C PHE A 153 4.70 7.65 -0.36
N GLY A 154 3.67 7.62 0.48
CA GLY A 154 2.44 8.39 0.28
C GLY A 154 1.76 8.03 -1.05
N ARG A 155 0.89 7.02 -1.06
CA ARG A 155 0.23 6.53 -2.28
C ARG A 155 -1.28 6.72 -2.25
N GLY A 156 -1.86 7.06 -3.42
CA GLY A 156 -3.26 7.44 -3.49
C GLY A 156 -3.52 8.69 -2.65
N ASP A 157 -4.55 8.65 -1.82
CA ASP A 157 -4.88 9.72 -0.88
C ASP A 157 -4.16 9.59 0.48
N ILE A 158 -3.28 8.59 0.63
CA ILE A 158 -2.48 8.39 1.85
C ILE A 158 -1.33 9.41 1.83
N PRO A 159 -1.28 10.35 2.80
CA PRO A 159 -0.17 11.29 2.87
C PRO A 159 1.11 10.58 3.31
N TYR A 160 2.23 11.08 2.79
CA TYR A 160 3.55 10.71 3.29
C TYR A 160 3.64 10.97 4.80
N ASP A 161 4.00 9.95 5.57
CA ASP A 161 4.17 10.03 7.02
C ASP A 161 5.35 9.15 7.47
N TYR A 162 6.52 9.78 7.56
CA TYR A 162 7.77 9.14 7.96
C TYR A 162 7.68 8.46 9.34
N LYS A 163 7.00 9.11 10.29
CA LYS A 163 6.93 8.63 11.68
C LYS A 163 6.04 7.39 11.76
N LYS A 164 4.88 7.42 11.11
CA LYS A 164 4.04 6.22 11.01
C LYS A 164 4.76 5.10 10.27
N ALA A 165 5.45 5.38 9.18
CA ALA A 165 6.21 4.37 8.45
C ALA A 165 7.23 3.68 9.36
N GLN A 166 8.03 4.46 10.10
CA GLN A 166 9.00 3.95 11.06
C GLN A 166 8.34 3.08 12.15
N ASP A 167 7.20 3.51 12.71
CA ASP A 167 6.45 2.75 13.72
C ASP A 167 5.95 1.40 13.17
N PHE A 168 5.45 1.38 11.93
CA PHE A 168 5.00 0.16 11.28
C PHE A 168 6.16 -0.79 10.94
N PHE A 169 7.30 -0.27 10.50
CA PHE A 169 8.49 -1.10 10.27
C PHE A 169 9.05 -1.68 11.58
N LEU A 170 9.01 -0.94 12.68
CA LEU A 170 9.37 -1.47 14.00
C LEU A 170 8.45 -2.62 14.40
N LYS A 171 7.13 -2.46 14.26
CA LYS A 171 6.16 -3.54 14.53
C LYS A 171 6.42 -4.75 13.65
N SER A 172 6.66 -4.52 12.36
CA SER A 172 7.01 -5.56 11.39
C SER A 172 8.23 -6.36 11.83
N CYS A 173 9.29 -5.67 12.28
CA CYS A 173 10.48 -6.30 12.83
C CYS A 173 10.18 -7.12 14.09
N ASN A 174 9.42 -6.55 15.03
CA ASN A 174 9.05 -7.23 16.28
C ASN A 174 8.19 -8.48 16.05
N TYR A 175 7.49 -8.58 14.91
CA TYR A 175 6.75 -9.76 14.48
C TYR A 175 7.56 -10.71 13.59
N GLY A 176 8.89 -10.57 13.55
CA GLY A 176 9.80 -11.51 12.90
C GLY A 176 9.90 -11.35 11.38
N TYR A 177 9.55 -10.18 10.83
CA TYR A 177 9.72 -9.91 9.41
C TYR A 177 11.01 -9.14 9.15
N ASP A 178 12.02 -9.83 8.63
CA ASP A 178 13.40 -9.31 8.46
C ASP A 178 13.45 -7.98 7.67
N ARG A 179 12.55 -7.80 6.71
CA ARG A 179 12.49 -6.58 5.89
C ARG A 179 12.01 -5.39 6.70
N GLY A 180 11.12 -5.61 7.65
CA GLY A 180 10.74 -4.62 8.66
C GLY A 180 11.94 -4.20 9.50
N CYS A 181 12.78 -5.17 9.93
CA CYS A 181 14.00 -4.86 10.68
C CYS A 181 15.02 -4.07 9.88
N SER A 182 15.19 -4.37 8.59
CA SER A 182 16.09 -3.60 7.72
C SER A 182 15.54 -2.20 7.46
N ALA A 183 14.27 -2.08 7.05
CA ALA A 183 13.65 -0.78 6.80
C ALA A 183 13.63 0.12 8.04
N TRP A 184 13.29 -0.43 9.21
CA TRP A 184 13.31 0.33 10.46
C TRP A 184 14.72 0.83 10.82
N ARG A 185 15.76 0.01 10.60
CA ARG A 185 17.16 0.42 10.84
C ARG A 185 17.63 1.49 9.86
N ASP A 186 17.23 1.39 8.59
CA ASP A 186 17.60 2.37 7.55
C ASP A 186 16.93 3.74 7.79
N MET A 187 15.84 3.77 8.58
CA MET A 187 15.13 4.97 8.99
C MET A 187 15.52 5.46 10.40
N LYS A 188 16.61 4.96 10.99
CA LYS A 188 17.08 5.39 12.32
C LYS A 188 18.07 6.55 12.24
#